data_AF-A0A943ITZ2-F1
#
_entry.id   AF-A0A943ITZ2-F1
#
_cell.length_a   1.000
_cell.length_b   1.000
_cell.length_c   1.000
_cell.angle_alpha   90.00
_cell.angle_beta   90.00
_cell.angle_gamma   90.00
#
_symmetry.space_group_name_H-M   'P 1'
#
loop_
_entity.id
_entity.type
_entity.pdbx_description
1 polymer ?
#
loop_
_entity_poly.entity_id
_entity_poly.type
_entity_poly.pdbx_seq_one_letter_code
_entity_poly.pdbx_strand_id
1 'polypeptide(L)' 'MNKITGFSVLTTGEGERVTLSYSVLDADGNIVSTNNRKNYVVLDEDVLTAIAAIRTDAAAHLEG' A
#
# COMPACT_ATOMS: atom_id res chain seq x y z
N MET A 1 2.03 -6.65 -17.41
CA MET A 1 2.04 -5.41 -16.60
C MET A 1 1.44 -5.67 -15.22
N ASN A 2 2.07 -5.16 -14.15
CA ASN A 2 1.50 -5.27 -12.79
C ASN A 2 0.56 -4.09 -12.51
N LYS A 3 -0.63 -4.37 -11.98
CA LYS A 3 -1.63 -3.37 -11.59
C LYS A 3 -1.99 -3.51 -10.12
N ILE A 4 -1.70 -2.49 -9.33
CA ILE A 4 -2.08 -2.45 -7.91
C ILE A 4 -3.60 -2.42 -7.82
N THR A 5 -4.16 -3.35 -7.06
CA THR A 5 -5.60 -3.47 -6.78
C THR A 5 -5.94 -3.07 -5.34
N GLY A 6 -4.95 -2.94 -4.48
CA GLY A 6 -5.11 -2.40 -3.14
C GLY A 6 -3.78 -2.31 -2.42
N PHE A 7 -3.75 -1.53 -1.36
CA PHE A 7 -2.61 -1.49 -0.45
C PHE A 7 -3.08 -1.26 0.99
N SER A 8 -2.22 -1.60 1.93
CA SER A 8 -2.40 -1.29 3.35
C SER A 8 -1.07 -0.92 3.98
N VAL A 9 -1.13 -0.11 5.03
CA VAL A 9 0.02 0.27 5.85
C VAL A 9 -0.19 -0.26 7.26
N LEU A 10 0.82 -0.95 7.79
CA LEU A 10 0.81 -1.48 9.16
C LEU A 10 2.09 -1.06 9.87
N THR A 11 1.96 -0.59 11.11
CA THR A 11 3.12 -0.40 11.99
C THR A 11 3.56 -1.76 12.54
N THR A 12 4.82 -2.14 12.31
CA THR A 12 5.45 -3.36 12.85
C THR A 12 6.68 -3.00 13.68
N GLY A 13 7.32 -3.99 14.32
CA GLY A 13 8.52 -3.74 15.14
C GLY A 13 9.69 -3.13 14.35
N GLU A 14 9.71 -3.36 13.03
CA GLU A 14 10.71 -2.84 12.10
C GLU A 14 10.35 -1.48 11.49
N GLY A 15 9.17 -0.91 11.81
CA GLY A 15 8.66 0.36 11.28
C GLY A 15 7.39 0.21 10.46
N GLU A 16 7.16 1.13 9.53
CA GLU A 16 5.97 1.14 8.67
C GLU A 16 6.10 0.13 7.52
N ARG A 17 5.23 -0.87 7.47
CA ARG A 17 5.18 -1.89 6.42
C ARG A 17 4.03 -1.62 5.47
N VAL A 18 4.34 -1.48 4.18
CA VAL A 18 3.34 -1.40 3.11
C VAL A 18 3.14 -2.79 2.52
N THR A 19 1.87 -3.22 2.44
CA THR A 19 1.47 -4.41 1.70
C THR A 19 0.71 -4.00 0.45
N LEU A 20 1.10 -4.54 -0.70
CA LEU A 20 0.48 -4.31 -2.00
C LEU A 20 -0.23 -5.57 -2.46
N SER A 21 -1.49 -5.45 -2.87
CA SER A 21 -2.20 -6.45 -3.67
C SER A 21 -2.20 -6.01 -5.12
N TYR A 22 -1.94 -6.92 -6.05
CA TYR A 22 -1.90 -6.61 -7.48
C TYR A 22 -2.32 -7.77 -8.38
N SER A 23 -2.71 -7.42 -9.59
CA SER A 23 -2.96 -8.35 -10.70
C SER A 23 -1.89 -8.20 -11.77
N VAL A 24 -1.64 -9.26 -12.53
CA VAL A 24 -0.75 -9.25 -13.69
C VAL A 24 -1.61 -9.33 -14.94
N LEU A 25 -1.41 -8.38 -15.85
CA LEU A 25 -2.03 -8.34 -17.17
C LEU A 25 -1.01 -8.73 -18.24
N ASP A 26 -1.43 -9.34 -19.34
CA ASP A 26 -0.60 -9.49 -20.54
C ASP A 26 -0.55 -8.18 -21.36
N ALA A 27 0.01 -8.24 -22.58
CA ALA A 27 0.11 -7.08 -23.47
C ALA A 27 -1.24 -6.65 -24.04
N ASP A 28 -2.17 -7.59 -24.17
CA ASP A 28 -3.52 -7.39 -24.71
C ASP A 28 -4.53 -6.95 -23.64
N GLY A 29 -4.10 -6.90 -22.37
CA GLY A 29 -4.90 -6.46 -21.24
C GLY A 29 -5.69 -7.57 -20.55
N ASN A 30 -5.44 -8.84 -20.89
CA ASN A 30 -6.07 -9.98 -20.23
C ASN A 30 -5.41 -10.26 -18.88
N ILE A 31 -6.21 -10.74 -17.93
CA ILE A 31 -5.74 -11.13 -16.60
C ILE A 31 -4.94 -12.45 -16.70
N VAL A 32 -3.65 -12.36 -16.40
CA VAL A 32 -2.73 -13.51 -16.32
C VAL A 32 -2.69 -14.07 -14.90
N SER A 33 -2.77 -13.20 -13.89
CA SER A 33 -2.76 -13.61 -12.48
C SER A 33 -3.48 -12.59 -11.59
N THR A 34 -4.15 -13.06 -10.56
CA THR A 34 -4.86 -12.24 -9.56
C THR A 34 -4.39 -12.57 -8.14
N ASN A 35 -4.75 -11.71 -7.18
CA ASN A 35 -4.47 -11.90 -5.75
C ASN A 35 -2.97 -12.05 -5.43
N ASN A 36 -2.09 -11.45 -6.25
CA ASN A 36 -0.67 -11.43 -5.94
C ASN A 36 -0.42 -10.42 -4.80
N ARG A 37 0.50 -10.74 -3.89
CA ARG A 37 0.86 -9.86 -2.78
C ARG A 37 2.37 -9.64 -2.69
N LYS A 38 2.77 -8.42 -2.35
CA LYS A 38 4.15 -8.05 -1.97
C LYS A 38 4.11 -7.12 -0.76
N ASN A 39 5.17 -7.11 0.03
CA ASN A 39 5.32 -6.18 1.13
C ASN A 39 6.77 -5.69 1.24
N TYR A 40 6.93 -4.50 1.82
CA TYR A 40 8.23 -3.90 2.11
C TYR A 40 8.13 -2.96 3.32
N VAL A 41 9.26 -2.74 3.99
CA VAL A 41 9.40 -1.72 5.04
C VAL A 41 9.73 -0.39 4.37
N VAL A 42 9.00 0.66 4.74
CA VAL A 42 9.22 2.01 4.23
C VAL A 42 10.39 2.64 4.98
N LEU A 43 11.42 3.01 4.23
CA LEU A 43 12.60 3.70 4.77
C LEU A 43 12.72 5.14 4.24
N ASP A 44 11.97 5.48 3.19
CA ASP A 44 11.98 6.79 2.57
C ASP A 44 11.18 7.80 3.42
N GLU A 45 11.80 8.93 3.75
CA GLU A 45 11.24 9.93 4.67
C GLU A 45 10.02 10.67 4.09
N ASP A 46 10.00 10.90 2.77
CA ASP A 46 8.87 11.55 2.11
C ASP A 46 7.64 10.63 2.12
N VAL A 47 7.85 9.33 1.86
CA VAL A 47 6.77 8.33 1.96
C VAL A 47 6.26 8.20 3.39
N LEU A 48 7.14 8.18 4.39
CA LEU A 48 6.74 8.15 5.81
C LEU A 48 5.92 9.40 6.19
N THR A 49 6.32 10.57 5.69
CA THR A 49 5.58 11.83 5.91
C THR A 49 4.18 11.77 5.30
N ALA A 50 4.03 11.24 4.09
CA ALA A 50 2.72 11.07 3.45
C ALA A 50 1.82 10.09 4.23
N ILE A 51 2.38 8.99 4.73
CA ILE A 51 1.65 8.04 5.58
C ILE A 51 1.17 8.72 6.86
N ALA A 52 2.01 9.51 7.51
CA ALA A 52 1.65 10.25 8.71
C ALA A 52 0.49 11.22 8.45
N ALA A 53 0.54 11.96 7.34
CA ALA A 53 -0.54 12.88 6.95
C ALA A 53 -1.89 12.17 6.78
N ILE A 54 -1.91 11.02 6.11
CA ILE A 54 -3.12 10.20 5.94
C ILE A 54 -3.66 9.73 7.31
N ARG A 55 -2.78 9.32 8.22
CA ARG A 55 -3.19 8.90 9.58
C ARG A 55 -3.77 10.04 10.40
N THR A 56 -3.17 11.23 10.32
CA THR A 56 -3.68 12.42 10.99
C THR A 56 -5.09 12.79 10.49
N ASP A 57 -5.28 12.81 9.17
CA ASP A 57 -6.59 13.05 8.57
C ASP A 57 -7.61 11.99 9.01
N ALA A 58 -7.27 10.71 8.93
CA ALA A 58 -8.15 9.63 9.37
C ALA A 58 -8.52 9.71 10.86
N ALA A 59 -7.58 10.09 11.72
CA ALA A 59 -7.83 10.26 13.15
C ALA A 59 -8.83 11.39 13.44
N ALA A 60 -8.78 12.49 12.67
CA ALA A 60 -9.73 13.60 12.82
C ALA A 60 -11.19 13.18 12.55
N HIS A 61 -11.41 12.13 11.76
CA HIS A 61 -12.73 11.58 11.48
C HIS A 61 -13.27 10.66 12.60
N LEU A 62 -12.47 10.34 13.62
CA LEU A 62 -12.91 9.55 14.78
C LEU A 62 -13.44 10.43 15.92
N GLU A 63 -13.15 11.73 15.90
CA GLU A 63 -13.49 12.68 16.97
C GLU A 63 -14.76 13.51 16.68
N GLY A 64 -15.51 13.16 15.62
CA GLY A 64 -16.82 13.73 15.28
C GLY A 64 -17.98 12.82 15.67
#